data_AF-A0A8S3I2M0-F1
#
_entry.id   AF-A0A8S3I2M0-F1
#
_cell.length_a   1.000
_cell.length_b   1.000
_cell.length_c   1.000
_cell.angle_alpha   90.00
_cell.angle_beta   90.00
_cell.angle_gamma   90.00
#
_symmetry.space_group_name_H-M   'P 1'
#
loop_
_entity.id
_entity.type
_entity.pdbx_description
1 polymer ?
#
loop_
_entity_poly.entity_id
_entity_poly.type
_entity_poly.pdbx_seq_one_letter_code
_entity_poly.pdbx_strand_id
1 'polypeptide(L)'
;MYRQLFRHITSLTIKPTTGLFQTISQRTHHCNPFPAISKQAPEFKGQAVINGSFKEIQLADYKGKYVVLFFYPLDFTFVCPTELVAFNEKLD
;
A
#
# COMPACT_ATOMS: atom_id res chain seq x y z
N MET A 1 -20.68 -5.08 -13.27
CA MET A 1 -21.85 -4.19 -13.02
C MET A 1 -21.73 -3.52 -11.65
N TYR A 2 -20.67 -2.72 -11.42
CA TYR A 2 -20.46 -1.96 -10.17
C TYR A 2 -19.64 -0.68 -10.45
N ARG A 3 -19.97 0.03 -11.53
CA ARG A 3 -19.20 1.19 -12.01
C ARG A 3 -20.00 2.49 -12.11
N GLN A 4 -21.13 2.61 -11.39
CA GLN A 4 -22.05 3.75 -11.55
C GLN A 4 -22.63 4.37 -10.26
N LEU A 5 -22.18 4.04 -9.03
CA LEU A 5 -22.86 4.52 -7.80
C LEU A 5 -22.05 5.37 -6.82
N PHE A 6 -20.88 5.91 -7.18
CA PHE A 6 -20.15 6.81 -6.27
C PHE A 6 -19.78 8.17 -6.89
N ARG A 7 -20.44 8.56 -7.97
CA ARG A 7 -20.21 9.87 -8.63
C ARG A 7 -21.07 11.03 -8.11
N HIS A 8 -21.75 10.93 -6.96
CA HIS A 8 -22.80 11.90 -6.62
C HIS A 8 -22.88 12.52 -5.22
N ILE A 9 -21.95 12.34 -4.28
CA ILE A 9 -22.17 12.89 -2.91
C ILE A 9 -20.94 13.55 -2.25
N THR A 10 -20.12 14.31 -2.96
CA THR A 10 -19.11 15.18 -2.30
C THR A 10 -18.87 16.52 -2.99
N SER A 11 -19.83 17.01 -3.76
CA SER A 11 -19.91 18.44 -4.07
C SER A 11 -20.91 19.04 -3.07
N LEU A 12 -20.42 19.81 -2.10
CA LEU A 12 -21.09 20.91 -1.38
C LEU A 12 -20.52 21.07 0.03
N THR A 13 -19.30 21.57 0.13
CA THR A 13 -18.94 22.48 1.23
C THR A 13 -17.93 23.50 0.71
N ILE A 14 -18.43 24.54 0.05
CA ILE A 14 -17.64 25.74 -0.27
C ILE A 14 -17.71 26.64 0.96
N LYS A 15 -16.63 26.71 1.76
CA LYS A 15 -16.45 27.79 2.74
C LYS A 15 -15.69 28.93 2.07
N PRO A 16 -16.23 30.17 2.08
CA PRO A 16 -15.54 31.33 1.54
C PRO A 16 -14.68 31.94 2.66
N THR A 17 -13.37 32.05 2.46
CA THR A 17 -12.57 33.01 3.23
C THR A 17 -11.37 33.45 2.41
N THR A 18 -11.56 34.60 1.76
CA THR A 18 -10.65 35.75 1.71
C THR A 18 -9.14 35.50 1.80
N GLY A 19 -8.44 35.87 0.71
CA GLY A 19 -7.10 36.45 0.79
C GLY A 19 -5.95 35.54 0.38
N LEU A 20 -5.33 35.91 -0.75
CA LEU A 20 -3.90 35.77 -1.06
C LEU A 20 -3.22 34.42 -0.71
N PHE A 21 -3.00 33.61 -1.75
CA PHE A 21 -1.68 33.14 -2.20
C PHE A 21 -1.94 32.02 -3.22
N GLN A 22 -1.82 32.34 -4.51
CA GLN A 22 -1.59 31.33 -5.54
C GLN A 22 -0.23 30.69 -5.24
N THR A 23 -0.22 29.58 -4.49
CA THR A 23 0.91 28.65 -4.53
C THR A 23 0.58 27.59 -5.56
N ILE A 24 1.41 27.53 -6.59
CA ILE A 24 1.44 26.48 -7.60
C ILE A 24 1.55 25.13 -6.88
N SER A 25 0.43 24.43 -6.66
CA SER A 25 0.46 22.99 -6.38
C SER A 25 0.17 22.29 -7.68
N GLN A 26 1.27 21.88 -8.30
CA GLN A 26 1.34 21.15 -9.55
C GLN A 26 0.36 19.97 -9.56
N ARG A 27 -0.12 19.65 -10.77
CA ARG A 27 -0.84 18.41 -11.09
C ARG A 27 -0.22 17.21 -10.36
N THR A 28 -0.88 16.68 -9.34
CA THR A 28 -0.75 15.25 -9.07
C THR A 28 -1.79 14.56 -9.94
N HIS A 29 -1.40 14.23 -11.17
CA HIS A 29 -1.96 13.02 -11.75
C HIS A 29 -1.75 11.93 -10.69
N HIS A 30 -2.84 11.41 -10.10
CA HIS A 30 -2.79 10.20 -9.29
C HIS A 30 -2.36 9.06 -10.21
N CYS A 31 -1.06 8.98 -10.49
CA CYS A 31 -0.47 7.78 -11.03
C CYS A 31 -0.37 6.85 -9.84
N ASN A 32 -1.23 5.83 -9.77
CA ASN A 32 -0.90 4.67 -8.95
C ASN A 32 0.45 4.20 -9.46
N PRO A 33 1.55 4.32 -8.69
CA PRO A 33 2.86 4.00 -9.22
C PRO A 33 2.86 2.51 -9.56
N PHE A 34 2.94 2.20 -10.84
CA PHE A 34 3.15 0.83 -11.28
C PHE A 34 4.52 0.40 -10.77
N PRO A 35 4.68 -0.81 -10.19
CA PRO A 35 5.97 -1.26 -9.71
C PRO A 35 6.98 -1.29 -10.86
N ALA A 36 8.03 -0.50 -10.72
CA ALA A 36 9.09 -0.36 -11.72
C ALA A 36 10.46 -0.46 -11.05
N ILE A 37 11.40 -1.13 -11.73
CA ILE A 37 12.78 -1.25 -11.27
C ILE A 37 13.40 0.16 -11.15
N SER A 38 14.27 0.35 -10.15
CA SER A 38 14.95 1.61 -9.83
C SER A 38 14.04 2.81 -9.49
N LYS A 39 12.74 2.56 -9.27
CA LYS A 39 11.80 3.53 -8.72
C LYS A 39 11.48 3.20 -7.27
N GLN A 40 10.96 4.20 -6.56
CA GLN A 40 10.44 3.98 -5.21
C GLN A 40 9.29 2.99 -5.27
N ALA A 41 9.31 1.99 -4.38
CA ALA A 41 8.24 1.02 -4.28
C ALA A 41 6.91 1.71 -3.90
N PRO A 42 5.77 1.24 -4.43
CA PRO A 42 4.45 1.76 -4.05
C PRO A 42 4.21 1.64 -2.54
N GLU A 43 3.62 2.67 -1.95
CA GLU A 43 3.22 2.60 -0.54
C GLU A 43 2.13 1.55 -0.36
N PHE A 44 2.27 0.73 0.67
CA PHE A 44 1.22 -0.17 1.13
C PHE A 44 1.00 0.00 2.63
N LYS A 45 -0.24 -0.26 3.03
CA LYS A 45 -0.67 -0.32 4.42
C LYS A 45 -1.68 -1.45 4.56
N GLY A 46 -1.51 -2.32 5.55
CA GLY A 46 -2.37 -3.48 5.73
C GLY A 46 -2.20 -4.16 7.08
N GLN A 47 -3.14 -5.04 7.41
CA GLN A 47 -3.02 -5.89 8.59
C GLN A 47 -2.14 -7.10 8.27
N ALA A 48 -1.23 -7.42 9.17
CA ALA A 48 -0.35 -8.58 9.11
C ALA A 48 -0.36 -9.33 10.44
N VAL A 49 -0.04 -10.63 10.40
CA VAL A 49 0.17 -11.45 11.59
C VAL A 49 1.67 -11.45 11.91
N ILE A 50 2.04 -10.92 13.07
CA ILE A 50 3.42 -10.91 13.57
C ILE A 50 3.42 -11.55 14.96
N ASN A 51 4.18 -12.63 15.14
CA ASN A 51 4.25 -13.41 16.40
C ASN A 51 2.85 -13.82 16.91
N GLY A 52 1.96 -14.23 16.01
CA GLY A 52 0.58 -14.64 16.34
C GLY A 52 -0.38 -13.50 16.67
N SER A 53 0.04 -12.23 16.60
CA SER A 53 -0.82 -11.07 16.83
C SER A 53 -1.06 -10.27 15.56
N PHE A 54 -2.28 -9.77 15.38
CA PHE A 54 -2.60 -8.84 14.30
C PHE A 54 -1.99 -7.47 14.58
N LYS A 55 -1.21 -6.96 13.63
CA LYS A 55 -0.64 -5.62 13.66
C LYS A 55 -0.85 -4.93 12.33
N GLU A 56 -1.07 -3.63 12.38
CA GLU A 56 -1.07 -2.80 11.17
C GLU A 56 0.39 -2.52 10.80
N ILE A 57 0.75 -2.77 9.53
CA ILE A 57 2.07 -2.52 8.99
C ILE A 57 1.98 -1.61 7.78
N GLN A 58 3.03 -0.81 7.58
CA GLN A 58 3.22 0.02 6.40
C GLN A 58 4.64 -0.11 5.88
N LEU A 59 4.84 0.08 4.57
CA LEU A 59 6.17 0.00 3.95
C LEU A 59 7.18 0.97 4.61
N ALA A 60 6.69 2.11 5.12
CA ALA A 60 7.52 3.12 5.78
C ALA A 60 8.20 2.61 7.06
N ASP A 61 7.64 1.60 7.74
CA ASP A 61 8.20 1.04 8.99
C ASP A 61 9.51 0.28 8.74
N TYR A 62 9.77 -0.11 7.49
CA TYR A 62 10.93 -0.91 7.09
C TYR A 62 12.03 -0.07 6.42
N LYS A 63 11.94 1.27 6.47
CA LYS A 63 12.99 2.15 5.93
C LYS A 63 14.34 1.86 6.57
N GLY A 64 15.39 1.83 5.74
CA GLY A 64 16.76 1.51 6.17
C GLY A 64 17.06 0.01 6.27
N LYS A 65 16.08 -0.86 5.99
CA LYS A 65 16.28 -2.31 5.86
C LYS A 65 16.00 -2.76 4.43
N TYR A 66 16.68 -3.81 3.99
CA TYR A 66 16.29 -4.52 2.77
C TYR A 66 15.00 -5.29 3.05
N VAL A 67 14.02 -5.15 2.16
CA VAL A 67 12.72 -5.81 2.28
C VAL A 67 12.50 -6.68 1.05
N VAL A 68 12.16 -7.95 1.28
CA VAL A 68 11.66 -8.86 0.26
C VAL A 68 10.15 -8.97 0.44
N LEU A 69 9.39 -8.50 -0.56
CA LEU A 69 7.93 -8.60 -0.57
C LEU A 69 7.51 -9.62 -1.64
N PHE A 70 6.82 -10.67 -1.22
CA PHE A 70 6.39 -11.76 -2.08
C PHE A 70 4.87 -11.93 -2.00
N PHE A 71 4.22 -12.14 -3.15
CA PHE A 71 2.78 -12.37 -3.24
C PHE A 71 2.52 -13.82 -3.65
N TYR A 72 1.65 -14.50 -2.91
CA TYR A 72 1.19 -15.85 -3.23
C TYR A 72 -0.34 -15.84 -3.33
N PRO A 73 -0.94 -16.72 -4.17
CA PRO A 73 -2.32 -16.57 -4.61
C PRO A 73 -3.37 -16.88 -3.54
N LEU A 74 -3.14 -17.88 -2.69
CA LEU A 74 -4.08 -18.28 -1.63
C LEU A 74 -3.37 -19.14 -0.58
N ASP A 75 -3.76 -18.97 0.69
CA ASP A 75 -3.43 -19.88 1.77
C ASP A 75 -4.04 -21.28 1.53
N PHE A 76 -3.32 -22.35 1.85
CA PHE A 76 -3.74 -23.76 1.73
C PHE A 76 -3.96 -24.31 0.30
N THR A 77 -3.04 -24.01 -0.61
CA THR A 77 -2.96 -24.68 -1.93
C THR A 77 -1.99 -25.88 -1.89
N PHE A 78 -2.02 -26.73 -2.93
CA PHE A 78 -1.34 -28.05 -2.98
C PHE A 78 0.20 -28.02 -2.99
N VAL A 79 0.81 -26.84 -2.98
CA VAL A 79 2.25 -26.70 -2.75
C VAL A 79 2.41 -26.45 -1.26
N CYS A 80 2.85 -27.49 -0.55
CA CYS A 80 3.16 -27.45 0.88
C CYS A 80 4.04 -26.21 1.18
N PRO A 81 3.90 -25.55 2.34
CA PRO A 81 4.61 -24.31 2.70
C PRO A 81 6.12 -24.50 2.95
N THR A 82 6.73 -25.51 2.33
CA THR A 82 8.16 -25.83 2.38
C THR A 82 9.04 -24.63 2.00
N GLU A 83 8.61 -23.77 1.06
CA GLU A 83 9.34 -22.54 0.70
C GLU A 83 9.35 -21.50 1.84
N LEU A 84 8.24 -21.38 2.57
CA LEU A 84 8.10 -20.38 3.63
C LEU A 84 8.89 -20.77 4.88
N VAL A 85 8.89 -22.06 5.23
CA VAL A 85 9.65 -22.60 6.38
C VAL A 85 11.15 -22.45 6.14
N ALA A 86 11.65 -22.82 4.95
CA ALA A 86 13.08 -22.73 4.64
C ALA A 86 13.62 -21.28 4.63
N PHE A 87 12.78 -20.30 4.33
CA PHE A 87 13.16 -18.89 4.44
C PHE A 87 13.27 -18.45 5.90
N ASN A 88 12.34 -18.85 6.76
CA ASN A 88 12.39 -18.52 8.18
C ASN A 88 13.62 -19.14 8.86
N GLU A 89 13.91 -20.41 8.60
CA GLU A 89 15.05 -21.14 9.20
C GLU A 89 16.44 -20.55 8.86
N LYS A 90 16.57 -19.82 7.75
CA LYS A 90 17.85 -19.19 7.33
C LYS A 90 18.03 -17.76 7.82
N LEU A 91 16.97 -17.15 8.36
CA LEU A 91 17.00 -15.79 8.89
C LEU A 91 17.18 -15.72 10.41
N ASP A 92 16.97 -16.83 11.10
CA ASP A 92 17.37 -17.05 12.51
C ASP A 92 18.88 -17.33 12.61
#